data_AF-A0A7S2QFQ0-F1
#
_entry.id   AF-A0A7S2QFQ0-F1
#
_cell.length_a   1.000
_cell.length_b   1.000
_cell.length_c   1.000
_cell.angle_alpha   90.00
_cell.angle_beta   90.00
_cell.angle_gamma   90.00
#
_symmetry.space_group_name_H-M   'P 1'
#
loop_
_entity.id
_entity.type
_entity.pdbx_description
1 polymer ?
#
loop_
_entity_poly.entity_id
_entity_poly.type
_entity_poly.pdbx_seq_one_letter_code
_entity_poly.pdbx_strand_id
1 'polypeptide(L)'
;AVRTVRTAGVAAMVIAAGLLLFGVSLAGVRMPAIRAMDHLVEFNTQMPPDTEAAGSSAAVLRGPVALATTNEALRMLCWLSFFVALSGLLGLVGALTRHRHLMSGYVLFASCSSIVVLVLASQLWQRRAIVQPLVFRQVLYYCETQTYIRMARALPCDWAELYNMTKPTVCDAVCASRAEALKRFDACGILPRLCKHFEYDALSHVTCAGDLQRGGVGFETTAPLEACMQYCDADIECKRFAIKPPSPEASEGRCLLLEGIAAFHTHPTWTRVDLARAKGW
;
A
#
# COMPACT_ATOMS: atom_id res chain seq x y z
N ALA A 1 19.93 3.64 -50.46
CA ALA A 1 20.67 3.34 -49.21
C ALA A 1 20.12 4.10 -48.00
N VAL A 2 20.00 5.44 -48.05
CA VAL A 2 19.58 6.25 -46.88
C VAL A 2 18.19 5.89 -46.32
N ARG A 3 17.18 5.65 -47.18
CA ARG A 3 15.82 5.28 -46.75
C ARG A 3 15.77 3.91 -46.05
N THR A 4 16.52 2.92 -46.54
CA THR A 4 16.57 1.56 -45.97
C THR A 4 17.25 1.53 -44.60
N VAL A 5 18.27 2.37 -44.37
CA VAL A 5 18.93 2.49 -43.06
C VAL A 5 17.98 3.07 -42.01
N ARG A 6 17.20 4.11 -42.38
CA ARG A 6 16.22 4.71 -41.45
C ARG A 6 15.12 3.72 -41.05
N THR A 7 14.56 2.97 -42.00
CA THR A 7 13.50 2.00 -41.70
C THR A 7 13.99 0.85 -40.83
N ALA A 8 15.20 0.34 -41.08
CA ALA A 8 15.79 -0.72 -40.26
C ALA A 8 16.08 -0.22 -38.83
N GLY A 9 16.57 1.02 -38.68
CA GLY A 9 16.78 1.63 -37.37
C GLY A 9 15.49 1.78 -36.55
N VAL A 10 14.40 2.23 -37.18
CA VAL A 10 13.08 2.31 -36.52
C VAL A 10 12.58 0.92 -36.11
N ALA A 11 12.67 -0.08 -36.99
CA ALA A 11 12.26 -1.45 -36.67
C ALA A 11 13.07 -2.03 -35.49
N ALA A 12 14.38 -1.80 -35.45
CA ALA A 12 15.23 -2.22 -34.35
C ALA A 12 14.84 -1.56 -33.02
N MET A 13 14.51 -0.26 -33.03
CA MET A 13 14.00 0.42 -31.82
C MET A 13 12.65 -0.14 -31.36
N VAL A 14 11.75 -0.47 -32.28
CA VAL A 14 10.45 -1.11 -31.95
C VAL A 14 10.66 -2.47 -31.30
N ILE A 15 11.59 -3.29 -31.81
CA ILE A 15 11.94 -4.59 -31.21
C ILE A 15 12.49 -4.38 -29.79
N ALA A 16 13.44 -3.46 -29.62
CA ALA A 16 14.03 -3.16 -28.31
C ALA A 16 12.99 -2.69 -27.30
N ALA A 17 12.09 -1.80 -27.71
CA ALA A 17 10.98 -1.33 -26.89
C ALA A 17 10.00 -2.47 -26.52
N GLY A 18 9.63 -3.32 -27.49
CA GLY A 18 8.77 -4.48 -27.25
C GLY A 18 9.38 -5.47 -26.24
N LEU A 19 10.68 -5.77 -26.37
CA LEU A 19 11.39 -6.64 -25.42
C LEU A 19 11.51 -6.03 -24.02
N LEU A 20 11.77 -4.71 -23.93
CA LEU A 20 11.76 -4.00 -22.65
C LEU A 20 10.40 -4.05 -21.98
N LEU A 21 9.33 -3.74 -22.71
CA LEU A 21 7.95 -3.80 -22.21
C LEU A 21 7.55 -5.22 -21.77
N PHE A 22 7.97 -6.23 -22.52
CA PHE A 22 7.79 -7.63 -22.16
C PHE A 22 8.50 -7.96 -20.84
N GLY A 23 9.77 -7.55 -20.70
CA GLY A 23 10.53 -7.74 -19.47
C GLY A 23 9.89 -7.07 -18.25
N VAL A 24 9.43 -5.82 -18.40
CA VAL A 24 8.73 -5.08 -17.33
C VAL A 24 7.41 -5.76 -16.98
N SER A 25 6.64 -6.20 -17.98
CA SER A 25 5.37 -6.89 -17.77
C SER A 25 5.57 -8.23 -17.07
N LEU A 26 6.58 -9.01 -17.47
CA LEU A 26 6.93 -10.28 -16.84
C LEU A 26 7.40 -10.10 -15.40
N ALA A 27 8.21 -9.07 -15.13
CA ALA A 27 8.59 -8.69 -13.77
C ALA A 27 7.36 -8.30 -12.94
N GLY A 28 6.44 -7.53 -13.53
CA GLY A 28 5.15 -7.16 -12.94
C GLY A 28 4.32 -8.37 -12.50
N VAL A 29 4.08 -9.32 -13.39
CA VAL A 29 3.32 -10.55 -13.07
C VAL A 29 3.91 -11.32 -11.88
N ARG A 30 5.24 -11.26 -11.71
CA ARG A 30 5.93 -11.94 -10.60
C ARG A 30 5.89 -11.16 -9.29
N MET A 31 5.66 -9.85 -9.31
CA MET A 31 5.70 -9.02 -8.11
C MET A 31 4.61 -9.43 -7.09
N PRO A 32 4.97 -9.64 -5.82
CA PRO A 32 4.03 -10.02 -4.77
C PRO A 32 3.00 -8.92 -4.49
N ALA A 33 3.36 -7.64 -4.69
CA ALA A 33 2.46 -6.51 -4.50
C ALA A 33 1.22 -6.56 -5.42
N ILE A 34 1.40 -7.02 -6.67
CA ILE A 34 0.29 -7.14 -7.62
C ILE A 34 -0.64 -8.28 -7.21
N ARG A 35 -0.08 -9.41 -6.74
CA ARG A 35 -0.89 -10.49 -6.16
C ARG A 35 -1.65 -10.03 -4.93
N ALA A 36 -1.01 -9.27 -4.03
CA ALA A 36 -1.68 -8.71 -2.86
C ALA A 36 -2.83 -7.76 -3.24
N MET A 37 -2.64 -6.90 -4.25
CA MET A 37 -3.69 -6.02 -4.77
C MET A 37 -4.86 -6.79 -5.39
N ASP A 38 -4.59 -7.83 -6.18
CA ASP A 38 -5.66 -8.65 -6.76
C ASP A 38 -6.43 -9.41 -5.68
N HIS A 39 -5.74 -9.92 -4.65
CA HIS A 39 -6.40 -10.54 -3.51
C HIS A 39 -7.24 -9.54 -2.71
N LEU A 40 -6.77 -8.31 -2.52
CA LEU A 40 -7.56 -7.23 -1.89
C LEU A 40 -8.82 -6.90 -2.70
N VAL A 41 -8.71 -6.81 -4.02
CA VAL A 41 -9.86 -6.54 -4.90
C VAL A 41 -10.85 -7.71 -4.88
N GLU A 42 -10.37 -8.94 -5.00
CA GLU A 42 -11.19 -10.15 -4.93
C GLU A 42 -11.91 -10.24 -3.58
N PHE A 43 -11.18 -10.00 -2.49
CA PHE A 43 -11.72 -9.97 -1.13
C PHE A 43 -12.88 -8.98 -0.99
N ASN A 44 -12.78 -7.81 -1.63
CA ASN A 44 -13.84 -6.81 -1.62
C ASN A 44 -15.07 -7.21 -2.44
N THR A 45 -14.87 -7.92 -3.55
CA THR A 45 -16.00 -8.36 -4.38
C THR A 45 -16.79 -9.51 -3.77
N GLN A 46 -16.14 -10.33 -2.92
CA GLN A 46 -16.77 -11.46 -2.24
C GLN A 46 -17.54 -11.07 -0.98
N MET A 47 -17.36 -9.84 -0.48
CA MET A 47 -18.03 -9.38 0.74
C MET A 47 -19.53 -9.18 0.43
N PRO A 48 -20.45 -9.82 1.20
CA PRO A 48 -21.87 -9.60 1.02
C PRO A 48 -22.16 -8.11 1.24
N PRO A 49 -22.99 -7.48 0.39
CA PRO A 49 -23.33 -6.07 0.58
C PRO A 49 -24.01 -5.97 1.94
N ASP A 50 -23.39 -5.24 2.88
CA ASP A 50 -23.97 -4.99 4.20
C ASP A 50 -25.41 -4.50 3.99
N THR A 51 -26.37 -5.27 4.51
CA THR A 51 -27.77 -5.24 4.09
C THR A 51 -28.53 -3.97 4.45
N GLU A 52 -27.93 -2.95 5.08
CA GLU A 52 -28.75 -1.91 5.72
C GLU A 52 -28.32 -0.44 5.57
N ALA A 53 -27.19 -0.09 4.93
CA ALA A 53 -26.81 1.35 4.87
C ALA A 53 -26.28 1.91 3.53
N ALA A 54 -25.98 1.07 2.53
CA ALA A 54 -25.40 1.54 1.26
C ALA A 54 -26.39 1.46 0.08
N GLY A 55 -27.59 2.00 0.26
CA GLY A 55 -28.54 2.20 -0.83
C GLY A 55 -28.05 3.28 -1.80
N SER A 56 -27.27 2.90 -2.83
CA SER A 56 -27.22 3.51 -4.17
C SER A 56 -25.89 3.27 -4.90
N SER A 57 -24.77 3.12 -4.19
CA SER A 57 -23.44 3.13 -4.83
C SER A 57 -22.90 1.73 -5.17
N ALA A 58 -23.33 0.69 -4.46
CA ALA A 58 -22.85 -0.68 -4.65
C ALA A 58 -23.50 -1.39 -5.85
N ALA A 59 -24.68 -0.95 -6.30
CA ALA A 59 -25.40 -1.54 -7.43
C ALA A 59 -24.81 -1.13 -8.79
N VAL A 60 -24.21 0.07 -8.90
CA VAL A 60 -23.63 0.59 -10.15
C VAL A 60 -22.33 -0.15 -10.53
N LEU A 61 -21.64 -0.77 -9.57
CA LEU A 61 -20.45 -1.59 -9.80
C LEU A 61 -20.74 -3.07 -10.11
N ARG A 62 -22.01 -3.51 -10.07
CA ARG A 62 -22.45 -4.86 -10.47
C ARG A 62 -22.93 -4.95 -11.93
N GLY A 63 -22.51 -4.02 -12.79
CA GLY A 63 -22.54 -4.30 -14.21
C GLY A 63 -21.70 -5.55 -14.51
N PRO A 64 -21.96 -6.29 -15.60
CA PRO A 64 -21.15 -7.44 -16.05
C PRO A 64 -19.78 -6.99 -16.59
N VAL A 65 -19.19 -5.96 -16.00
CA VAL A 65 -17.78 -5.65 -16.16
C VAL A 65 -17.09 -6.73 -15.35
N ALA A 66 -16.81 -7.87 -15.98
CA ALA A 66 -15.85 -8.83 -15.47
C ALA A 66 -14.60 -8.01 -15.14
N LEU A 67 -14.37 -7.74 -13.85
CA LEU A 67 -13.19 -7.01 -13.41
C LEU A 67 -12.01 -7.89 -13.78
N ALA A 68 -11.44 -7.64 -14.95
CA ALA A 68 -10.20 -8.29 -15.36
C ALA A 68 -9.20 -8.00 -14.25
N THR A 69 -8.75 -9.06 -13.57
CA THR A 69 -7.76 -8.92 -12.49
C THR A 69 -6.51 -8.25 -13.04
N THR A 70 -5.76 -7.58 -12.17
CA THR A 70 -4.53 -6.88 -12.57
C THR A 70 -3.54 -7.85 -13.22
N ASN A 71 -3.54 -9.10 -12.74
CA ASN A 71 -2.80 -10.22 -13.32
C ASN A 71 -3.24 -10.54 -14.75
N GLU A 72 -4.55 -10.61 -15.05
CA GLU A 72 -5.03 -10.81 -16.43
C GLU A 72 -4.64 -9.64 -17.34
N ALA A 73 -4.74 -8.40 -16.86
CA ALA A 73 -4.30 -7.22 -17.61
C ALA A 73 -2.80 -7.27 -17.93
N LEU A 74 -1.96 -7.68 -16.96
CA LEU A 74 -0.52 -7.84 -17.16
C LEU A 74 -0.17 -9.00 -18.10
N ARG A 75 -0.93 -10.11 -18.06
CA ARG A 75 -0.80 -11.20 -19.02
C ARG A 75 -1.13 -10.73 -20.44
N MET A 76 -2.20 -9.95 -20.61
CA MET A 76 -2.53 -9.36 -21.90
C MET A 76 -1.44 -8.40 -22.39
N LEU A 77 -0.89 -7.55 -21.51
CA LEU A 77 0.24 -6.68 -21.84
C LEU A 77 1.51 -7.46 -22.23
N CYS A 78 1.76 -8.59 -21.58
CA CYS A 78 2.86 -9.49 -21.90
C CYS A 78 2.71 -10.05 -23.34
N TRP A 79 1.53 -10.58 -23.67
CA TRP A 79 1.23 -11.04 -25.03
C TRP A 79 1.31 -9.92 -26.07
N LEU A 80 0.77 -8.74 -25.75
CA LEU A 80 0.82 -7.58 -26.63
C LEU A 80 2.26 -7.12 -26.90
N SER A 81 3.11 -7.12 -25.87
CA SER A 81 4.54 -6.78 -26.00
C SER A 81 5.29 -7.77 -26.90
N PHE A 82 4.96 -9.05 -26.78
CA PHE A 82 5.48 -10.09 -27.68
C PHE A 82 5.04 -9.85 -29.13
N PHE A 83 3.77 -9.53 -29.35
CA PHE A 83 3.24 -9.19 -30.68
C PHE A 83 3.90 -7.95 -31.28
N VAL A 84 4.15 -6.91 -30.48
CA VAL A 84 4.88 -5.71 -30.92
C VAL A 84 6.30 -6.08 -31.36
N ALA A 85 7.01 -6.90 -30.60
CA ALA A 85 8.35 -7.36 -31.00
C ALA A 85 8.31 -8.18 -32.30
N LEU A 86 7.32 -9.07 -32.46
CA LEU A 86 7.13 -9.85 -33.69
C LEU A 86 6.84 -8.94 -34.89
N SER A 87 6.04 -7.89 -34.70
CA SER A 87 5.78 -6.90 -35.74
C SER A 87 7.06 -6.17 -36.17
N GLY A 88 7.91 -5.79 -35.21
CA GLY A 88 9.21 -5.19 -35.48
C GLY A 88 10.12 -6.10 -36.29
N LEU A 89 10.12 -7.42 -36.01
CA LEU A 89 10.85 -8.42 -36.79
C LEU A 89 10.33 -8.51 -38.23
N LEU A 90 9.00 -8.52 -38.44
CA LEU A 90 8.40 -8.49 -39.78
C LEU A 90 8.81 -7.22 -40.54
N GLY A 91 8.81 -6.07 -39.87
CA GLY A 91 9.28 -4.80 -40.44
C GLY A 91 10.77 -4.83 -40.82
N LEU A 92 11.62 -5.42 -39.98
CA LEU A 92 13.05 -5.57 -40.25
C LEU A 92 13.29 -6.51 -41.44
N VAL A 93 12.67 -7.69 -41.47
CA VAL A 93 12.78 -8.65 -42.57
C VAL A 93 12.23 -8.04 -43.86
N GLY A 94 11.09 -7.35 -43.81
CA GLY A 94 10.52 -6.63 -44.94
C GLY A 94 11.45 -5.54 -45.49
N ALA A 95 12.17 -4.83 -44.61
CA ALA A 95 13.13 -3.79 -45.00
C ALA A 95 14.34 -4.39 -45.73
N LEU A 96 14.86 -5.50 -45.22
CA LEU A 96 16.03 -6.19 -45.76
C LEU A 96 15.70 -6.87 -47.11
N THR A 97 14.55 -7.54 -47.19
CA THR A 97 14.12 -8.29 -48.39
C THR A 97 13.46 -7.41 -49.46
N ARG A 98 13.12 -6.15 -49.13
CA ARG A 98 12.36 -5.21 -49.98
C ARG A 98 10.99 -5.76 -50.43
N HIS A 99 10.39 -6.65 -49.66
CA HIS A 99 9.09 -7.26 -49.99
C HIS A 99 7.93 -6.34 -49.59
N ARG A 100 7.15 -5.84 -50.56
CA ARG A 100 6.06 -4.86 -50.32
C ARG A 100 4.97 -5.40 -49.39
N HIS A 101 4.59 -6.67 -49.53
CA HIS A 101 3.54 -7.27 -48.72
C HIS A 101 3.92 -7.39 -47.23
N LEU A 102 5.20 -7.67 -46.93
CA LEU A 102 5.68 -7.74 -45.54
C LEU A 102 5.62 -6.34 -44.88
N MET A 103 5.97 -5.31 -45.63
CA MET A 103 5.85 -3.93 -45.14
C MET A 103 4.41 -3.49 -44.90
N SER A 104 3.49 -3.85 -45.78
CA SER A 104 2.06 -3.59 -45.57
C SER A 104 1.53 -4.32 -44.33
N GLY A 105 1.93 -5.58 -44.14
CA GLY A 105 1.56 -6.36 -42.96
C GLY A 105 2.09 -5.75 -41.66
N TYR A 106 3.35 -5.28 -41.66
CA TYR A 106 3.94 -4.54 -40.55
C TYR A 106 3.11 -3.31 -40.17
N VAL A 107 2.76 -2.45 -41.14
CA VAL A 107 2.00 -1.21 -40.88
C VAL A 107 0.61 -1.53 -40.31
N LEU A 108 -0.08 -2.52 -40.87
CA LEU A 108 -1.40 -2.94 -40.40
C LEU A 108 -1.32 -3.45 -38.95
N PHE A 109 -0.37 -4.35 -38.68
CA PHE A 109 -0.21 -4.96 -37.37
C PHE A 109 0.23 -3.94 -36.30
N ALA A 110 1.14 -3.04 -36.65
CA ALA A 110 1.57 -1.96 -35.77
C ALA A 110 0.41 -0.99 -35.45
N SER A 111 -0.44 -0.69 -36.43
CA SER A 111 -1.63 0.15 -36.25
C SER A 111 -2.64 -0.51 -35.30
N CYS A 112 -2.97 -1.79 -35.54
CA CYS A 112 -3.85 -2.55 -34.66
C CYS A 112 -3.29 -2.65 -33.22
N SER A 113 -2.01 -2.95 -33.08
CA SER A 113 -1.35 -3.03 -31.76
C SER A 113 -1.40 -1.69 -31.02
N SER A 114 -1.18 -0.57 -31.73
CA SER A 114 -1.22 0.77 -31.13
C SER A 114 -2.61 1.12 -30.59
N ILE A 115 -3.67 0.75 -31.31
CA ILE A 115 -5.05 0.94 -30.84
C ILE A 115 -5.30 0.13 -29.57
N VAL A 116 -4.87 -1.14 -29.54
CA VAL A 116 -5.03 -2.00 -28.35
C VAL A 116 -4.26 -1.44 -27.15
N VAL A 117 -3.02 -0.99 -27.33
CA VAL A 117 -2.24 -0.35 -26.26
C VAL A 117 -2.96 0.89 -25.73
N LEU A 118 -3.53 1.72 -26.61
CA LEU A 118 -4.24 2.94 -26.21
C LEU A 118 -5.50 2.63 -25.38
N VAL A 119 -6.26 1.60 -25.78
CA VAL A 119 -7.43 1.13 -25.03
C VAL A 119 -7.02 0.56 -23.67
N LEU A 120 -5.97 -0.26 -23.61
CA LEU A 120 -5.49 -0.80 -22.33
C LEU A 120 -4.94 0.30 -21.42
N ALA A 121 -4.23 1.28 -21.97
CA ALA A 121 -3.70 2.41 -21.20
C ALA A 121 -4.82 3.26 -20.60
N SER A 122 -5.90 3.52 -21.35
CA SER A 122 -7.04 4.28 -20.84
C SER A 122 -7.79 3.50 -19.74
N GLN A 123 -7.96 2.19 -19.90
CA GLN A 123 -8.55 1.32 -18.88
C GLN A 123 -7.72 1.25 -17.60
N LEU A 124 -6.39 1.12 -17.71
CA LEU A 124 -5.49 1.14 -16.57
C LEU A 124 -5.50 2.49 -15.85
N TRP A 125 -5.58 3.59 -16.61
CA TRP A 125 -5.68 4.93 -16.05
C TRP A 125 -6.97 5.13 -15.25
N GLN A 126 -8.11 4.74 -15.83
CA GLN A 126 -9.41 4.77 -15.14
C GLN A 126 -9.40 3.90 -13.89
N ARG A 127 -8.85 2.68 -13.99
CA ARG A 127 -8.74 1.77 -12.85
C ARG A 127 -7.89 2.34 -11.75
N ARG A 128 -6.76 3.00 -12.07
CA ARG A 128 -5.93 3.67 -11.06
C ARG A 128 -6.72 4.73 -10.29
N ALA A 129 -7.49 5.55 -11.00
CA ALA A 129 -8.31 6.59 -10.39
C ALA A 129 -9.39 6.05 -9.44
N ILE A 130 -9.91 4.84 -9.69
CA ILE A 130 -10.95 4.19 -8.88
C ILE A 130 -10.35 3.35 -7.75
N VAL A 131 -9.34 2.54 -8.04
CA VAL A 131 -8.74 1.59 -7.08
C VAL A 131 -7.93 2.31 -6.01
N GLN A 132 -7.20 3.37 -6.36
CA GLN A 132 -6.37 4.10 -5.41
C GLN A 132 -7.17 4.62 -4.19
N PRO A 133 -8.30 5.35 -4.35
CA PRO A 133 -9.09 5.79 -3.19
C PRO A 133 -9.79 4.65 -2.44
N LEU A 134 -10.17 3.57 -3.13
CA LEU A 134 -10.76 2.38 -2.49
C LEU A 134 -9.75 1.71 -1.55
N VAL A 135 -8.53 1.45 -2.05
CA VAL A 135 -7.45 0.89 -1.23
C VAL A 135 -7.12 1.84 -0.10
N PHE A 136 -7.00 3.13 -0.35
CA PHE A 136 -6.68 4.11 0.71
C PHE A 136 -7.72 4.13 1.83
N ARG A 137 -9.02 4.12 1.49
CA ARG A 137 -10.11 4.04 2.49
C ARG A 137 -10.09 2.74 3.29
N GLN A 138 -9.65 1.64 2.67
CA GLN A 138 -9.55 0.36 3.35
C GLN A 138 -8.37 0.30 4.29
N VAL A 139 -7.20 0.75 3.82
CA VAL A 139 -6.04 0.83 4.71
C VAL A 139 -6.34 1.78 5.87
N LEU A 140 -7.01 2.92 5.63
CA LEU A 140 -7.55 3.77 6.70
C LEU A 140 -8.42 3.00 7.71
N TYR A 141 -9.36 2.19 7.24
CA TYR A 141 -10.21 1.38 8.10
C TYR A 141 -9.41 0.33 8.91
N TYR A 142 -8.51 -0.42 8.25
CA TYR A 142 -7.66 -1.42 8.91
C TYR A 142 -6.71 -0.80 9.94
N CYS A 143 -6.23 0.41 9.64
CA CYS A 143 -5.34 1.18 10.49
C CYS A 143 -6.10 2.12 11.43
N GLU A 144 -7.43 2.06 11.53
CA GLU A 144 -8.16 2.72 12.59
C GLU A 144 -7.88 1.99 13.91
N THR A 145 -7.48 2.70 14.98
CA THR A 145 -6.99 2.09 16.22
C THR A 145 -7.90 1.00 16.79
N GLN A 146 -9.22 1.25 16.83
CA GLN A 146 -10.19 0.28 17.37
C GLN A 146 -10.32 -0.96 16.48
N THR A 147 -10.33 -0.76 15.17
CA THR A 147 -10.41 -1.84 14.18
C THR A 147 -9.13 -2.67 14.17
N TYR A 148 -7.97 -2.01 14.20
CA TYR A 148 -6.66 -2.64 14.26
C TYR A 148 -6.56 -3.56 15.48
N ILE A 149 -6.92 -3.09 16.68
CA ILE A 149 -6.89 -3.89 17.91
C ILE A 149 -7.87 -5.08 17.83
N ARG A 150 -9.10 -4.86 17.32
CA ARG A 150 -10.09 -5.93 17.17
C ARG A 150 -9.61 -7.02 16.21
N MET A 151 -9.03 -6.63 15.08
CA MET A 151 -8.49 -7.58 14.11
C MET A 151 -7.23 -8.27 14.62
N ALA A 152 -6.31 -7.55 15.25
CA ALA A 152 -5.12 -8.12 15.87
C ALA A 152 -5.49 -9.27 16.80
N ARG A 153 -6.48 -9.08 17.68
CA ARG A 153 -6.96 -10.12 18.61
C ARG A 153 -7.65 -11.30 17.94
N ALA A 154 -8.34 -11.06 16.82
CA ALA A 154 -8.99 -12.12 16.04
C ALA A 154 -7.98 -12.97 15.24
N LEU A 155 -6.77 -12.46 15.07
CA LEU A 155 -5.65 -13.13 14.42
C LEU A 155 -4.74 -13.79 15.46
N PRO A 156 -4.28 -15.03 15.24
CA PRO A 156 -3.36 -15.71 16.15
C PRO A 156 -1.92 -15.20 15.97
N CYS A 157 -1.68 -13.90 16.21
CA CYS A 157 -0.36 -13.28 16.07
C CYS A 157 0.27 -13.06 17.44
N ASP A 158 1.56 -13.39 17.61
CA ASP A 158 2.27 -13.26 18.88
C ASP A 158 2.26 -11.80 19.42
N TRP A 159 2.38 -10.82 18.52
CA TRP A 159 2.34 -9.40 18.88
C TRP A 159 0.92 -8.92 19.26
N ALA A 160 -0.14 -9.66 18.93
CA ALA A 160 -1.50 -9.26 19.30
C ALA A 160 -1.76 -9.37 20.81
N GLU A 161 -1.01 -10.20 21.51
CA GLU A 161 -1.09 -10.36 22.97
C GLU A 161 -0.83 -9.05 23.71
N LEU A 162 -0.02 -8.17 23.11
CA LEU A 162 0.28 -6.83 23.64
C LEU A 162 -0.98 -5.98 23.84
N TYR A 163 -2.04 -6.23 23.07
CA TYR A 163 -3.27 -5.45 23.18
C TYR A 163 -4.25 -6.00 24.21
N ASN A 164 -3.97 -7.12 24.89
CA ASN A 164 -4.90 -7.78 25.85
C ASN A 164 -5.32 -6.92 27.05
N MET A 165 -4.61 -5.83 27.36
CA MET A 165 -4.92 -4.96 28.52
C MET A 165 -6.11 -4.01 28.31
N THR A 166 -6.54 -3.76 27.07
CA THR A 166 -7.72 -2.92 26.80
C THR A 166 -9.01 -3.75 26.96
N LYS A 167 -10.12 -3.18 27.44
CA LYS A 167 -11.39 -3.93 27.57
C LYS A 167 -11.72 -4.71 26.28
N PRO A 168 -12.31 -5.92 26.37
CA PRO A 168 -12.57 -6.76 25.21
C PRO A 168 -13.60 -6.09 24.29
N THR A 169 -13.14 -5.50 23.19
CA THR A 169 -13.99 -5.20 22.04
C THR A 169 -14.17 -6.49 21.25
N VAL A 170 -15.35 -7.09 21.37
CA VAL A 170 -15.72 -8.30 20.64
C VAL A 170 -15.66 -8.00 19.14
N CYS A 171 -15.00 -8.88 18.39
CA CYS A 171 -14.95 -8.84 16.94
C CYS A 171 -16.33 -9.30 16.43
N ASP A 172 -17.05 -8.41 15.74
CA ASP A 172 -18.34 -8.73 15.13
C ASP A 172 -18.17 -9.71 13.95
N ALA A 173 -19.28 -10.22 13.41
CA ALA A 173 -19.24 -11.20 12.31
C ALA A 173 -18.48 -10.66 11.09
N VAL A 174 -18.55 -9.35 10.83
CA VAL A 174 -17.83 -8.68 9.74
C VAL A 174 -16.33 -8.68 10.01
N CYS A 175 -15.91 -8.26 11.20
CA CYS A 175 -14.53 -8.31 11.66
C CYS A 175 -13.98 -9.74 11.63
N ALA A 176 -14.74 -10.74 12.07
CA ALA A 176 -14.32 -12.14 12.08
C ALA A 176 -14.13 -12.67 10.65
N SER A 177 -15.04 -12.33 9.73
CA SER A 177 -14.89 -12.69 8.32
C SER A 177 -13.66 -12.04 7.68
N ARG A 178 -13.36 -10.79 8.04
CA ARG A 178 -12.16 -10.06 7.58
C ARG A 178 -10.88 -10.68 8.15
N ALA A 179 -10.85 -10.96 9.45
CA ALA A 179 -9.72 -11.63 10.07
C ALA A 179 -9.47 -13.01 9.44
N GLU A 180 -10.51 -13.81 9.21
CA GLU A 180 -10.39 -15.13 8.59
C GLU A 180 -9.84 -15.08 7.17
N ALA A 181 -10.25 -14.07 6.38
CA ALA A 181 -9.68 -13.86 5.07
C ALA A 181 -8.22 -13.41 5.15
N LEU A 182 -7.89 -12.47 6.06
CA LEU A 182 -6.51 -12.05 6.28
C LEU A 182 -5.60 -13.21 6.70
N LYS A 183 -6.08 -14.19 7.49
CA LYS A 183 -5.29 -15.37 7.89
C LYS A 183 -4.70 -16.12 6.70
N ARG A 184 -5.38 -16.12 5.55
CA ARG A 184 -4.90 -16.78 4.32
C ARG A 184 -3.68 -16.09 3.69
N PHE A 185 -3.34 -14.88 4.13
CA PHE A 185 -2.37 -13.99 3.48
C PHE A 185 -1.26 -13.49 4.42
N ASP A 186 -0.83 -14.30 5.39
CA ASP A 186 0.17 -13.90 6.41
C ASP A 186 -0.25 -12.61 7.13
N ALA A 187 -1.45 -12.65 7.71
CA ALA A 187 -2.07 -11.52 8.42
C ALA A 187 -1.12 -10.83 9.41
N CYS A 188 -0.32 -11.65 10.11
CA CYS A 188 0.58 -11.20 11.15
C CYS A 188 1.77 -10.39 10.61
N GLY A 189 2.23 -10.66 9.39
CA GLY A 189 3.25 -9.86 8.73
C GLY A 189 2.68 -8.66 7.97
N ILE A 190 1.50 -8.81 7.35
CA ILE A 190 0.97 -7.78 6.44
C ILE A 190 0.29 -6.62 7.18
N LEU A 191 -0.45 -6.89 8.27
CA LEU A 191 -1.23 -5.87 8.97
C LEU A 191 -0.31 -4.79 9.59
N PRO A 192 0.82 -5.15 10.25
CA PRO A 192 1.81 -4.16 10.69
C PRO A 192 2.40 -3.34 9.54
N ARG A 193 2.79 -4.00 8.44
CA ARG A 193 3.40 -3.33 7.28
C ARG A 193 2.45 -2.38 6.58
N LEU A 194 1.16 -2.70 6.53
CA LEU A 194 0.10 -1.84 5.96
C LEU A 194 -0.07 -0.55 6.78
N CYS A 195 0.05 -0.65 8.10
CA CYS A 195 -0.17 0.49 9.00
C CYS A 195 1.11 1.24 9.41
N LYS A 196 2.30 0.75 9.01
CA LYS A 196 3.60 1.37 9.36
C LYS A 196 3.71 2.86 9.01
N HIS A 197 3.07 3.30 7.92
CA HIS A 197 3.12 4.70 7.45
C HIS A 197 1.81 5.47 7.66
N PHE A 198 0.84 4.89 8.37
CA PHE A 198 -0.40 5.59 8.68
C PHE A 198 -0.21 6.43 9.94
N GLU A 199 -0.26 7.75 9.79
CA GLU A 199 -0.36 8.67 10.92
C GLU A 199 -1.73 8.45 11.59
N TYR A 200 -1.72 7.94 12.83
CA TYR A 200 -2.92 7.84 13.63
C TYR A 200 -3.28 9.26 14.12
N ASP A 201 -4.40 9.81 13.65
CA ASP A 201 -4.84 11.19 13.97
C ASP A 201 -4.95 11.49 15.48
N ALA A 202 -5.08 10.45 16.31
CA ALA A 202 -5.06 10.59 17.75
C ALA A 202 -3.70 11.09 18.31
N LEU A 203 -2.62 11.02 17.52
CA LEU A 203 -1.28 11.55 17.85
C LEU A 203 -0.82 12.70 16.94
N SER A 204 -1.31 12.79 15.69
CA SER A 204 -0.88 13.83 14.72
C SER A 204 -1.24 15.25 15.16
N HIS A 205 -2.27 15.41 16.00
CA HIS A 205 -2.72 16.71 16.49
C HIS A 205 -2.03 17.20 17.76
N VAL A 206 -1.20 16.40 18.41
CA VAL A 206 -0.49 16.83 19.63
C VAL A 206 0.78 17.58 19.24
N THR A 207 0.62 18.83 18.81
CA THR A 207 1.75 19.77 18.79
C THR A 207 1.97 20.26 20.23
N CYS A 208 2.86 19.57 20.97
CA CYS A 208 3.11 19.85 22.40
C CYS A 208 3.51 21.30 22.69
N ALA A 209 3.98 22.08 21.72
CA ALA A 209 4.29 23.49 21.93
C ALA A 209 3.05 24.35 22.26
N GLY A 210 1.87 24.00 21.73
CA GLY A 210 0.61 24.70 22.03
C GLY A 210 -0.17 24.08 23.20
N ASP A 211 -0.07 22.76 23.37
CA ASP A 211 -0.87 22.00 24.34
C ASP A 211 -0.24 21.83 25.73
N LEU A 212 1.08 22.07 25.90
CA LEU A 212 1.67 22.20 27.24
C LEU A 212 1.03 23.35 28.05
N GLN A 213 0.54 24.40 27.36
CA GLN A 213 -0.16 25.51 28.01
C GLN A 213 -1.66 25.21 28.25
N ARG A 214 -2.25 24.20 27.60
CA ARG A 214 -3.69 23.90 27.66
C ARG A 214 -4.05 22.61 28.39
N GLY A 215 -3.07 21.84 28.88
CA GLY A 215 -3.32 20.58 29.58
C GLY A 215 -3.49 19.40 28.62
N GLY A 216 -2.64 19.30 27.60
CA GLY A 216 -2.59 18.16 26.69
C GLY A 216 -2.14 16.85 27.34
N VAL A 217 -2.11 15.79 26.55
CA VAL A 217 -1.69 14.46 27.00
C VAL A 217 -0.31 14.13 26.43
N GLY A 218 0.64 13.82 27.30
CA GLY A 218 2.01 13.42 26.96
C GLY A 218 2.26 11.94 27.24
N PHE A 219 3.45 11.47 26.88
CA PHE A 219 3.90 10.11 27.12
C PHE A 219 5.26 10.13 27.84
N GLU A 220 5.37 9.44 28.97
CA GLU A 220 6.55 9.44 29.85
C GLU A 220 7.10 8.01 30.03
N THR A 221 8.42 7.85 30.01
CA THR A 221 9.11 6.61 30.39
C THR A 221 10.17 6.88 31.45
N THR A 222 10.40 5.91 32.33
CA THR A 222 11.45 5.94 33.37
C THR A 222 12.77 5.33 32.90
N ALA A 223 12.87 4.99 31.61
CA ALA A 223 14.08 4.38 31.05
C ALA A 223 15.29 5.35 31.11
N PRO A 224 16.52 4.82 31.28
CA PRO A 224 17.73 5.62 31.18
C PRO A 224 17.86 6.24 29.78
N LEU A 225 18.59 7.36 29.69
CA LEU A 225 18.66 8.20 28.48
C LEU A 225 18.96 7.43 27.19
N GLU A 226 19.94 6.52 27.24
CA GLU A 226 20.35 5.71 26.08
C GLU A 226 19.22 4.79 25.61
N ALA A 227 18.51 4.16 26.54
CA ALA A 227 17.36 3.31 26.24
C ALA A 227 16.17 4.14 25.75
N CYS A 228 15.96 5.34 26.30
CA CYS A 228 14.91 6.26 25.87
C CYS A 228 15.08 6.71 24.41
N MET A 229 16.29 7.06 23.98
CA MET A 229 16.57 7.34 22.56
C MET A 229 16.36 6.11 21.68
N GLN A 230 16.78 4.94 22.15
CA GLN A 230 16.59 3.69 21.41
C GLN A 230 15.11 3.31 21.25
N TYR A 231 14.29 3.46 22.30
CA TYR A 231 12.83 3.25 22.22
C TYR A 231 12.16 4.30 21.34
N CYS A 232 12.63 5.54 21.42
CA CYS A 232 12.15 6.63 20.61
C CYS A 232 12.39 6.41 19.11
N ASP A 233 13.58 5.95 18.72
CA ASP A 233 13.93 5.64 17.33
C ASP A 233 13.30 4.33 16.85
N ALA A 234 13.10 3.35 17.73
CA ALA A 234 12.55 2.04 17.38
C ALA A 234 11.01 2.01 17.31
N ASP A 235 10.32 2.76 18.17
CA ASP A 235 8.86 2.67 18.34
C ASP A 235 8.09 3.88 17.80
N ILE A 236 8.64 5.11 17.88
CA ILE A 236 7.86 6.34 17.70
C ILE A 236 8.54 7.37 16.75
N GLU A 237 9.68 7.05 16.14
CA GLU A 237 10.49 7.97 15.29
C GLU A 237 10.39 9.42 15.79
N CYS A 238 10.80 9.68 17.03
CA CYS A 238 10.43 10.95 17.66
C CYS A 238 11.10 12.14 16.97
N LYS A 239 10.32 13.22 16.83
CA LYS A 239 10.82 14.49 16.31
C LYS A 239 11.36 15.38 17.42
N ARG A 240 10.74 15.34 18.62
CA ARG A 240 11.13 16.15 19.79
C ARG A 240 10.83 15.45 21.11
N PHE A 241 11.77 15.49 22.05
CA PHE A 241 11.62 14.97 23.42
C PHE A 241 12.23 15.92 24.45
N ALA A 242 11.77 15.82 25.70
CA ALA A 242 12.34 16.51 26.86
C ALA A 242 12.87 15.49 27.86
N ILE A 243 13.98 15.81 28.50
CA ILE A 243 14.62 14.96 29.51
C ILE A 243 14.57 15.69 30.84
N LYS A 244 14.08 15.01 31.87
CA LYS A 244 14.22 15.47 33.25
C LYS A 244 15.36 14.68 33.90
N PRO A 245 16.43 15.37 34.34
CA PRO A 245 17.53 14.70 35.02
C PRO A 245 17.02 14.03 36.32
N PRO A 246 17.70 12.97 36.79
CA PRO A 246 17.34 12.29 38.02
C PRO A 246 17.27 13.29 39.18
N SER A 247 16.23 13.18 40.00
CA SER A 247 16.04 14.00 41.19
C SER A 247 16.49 13.22 42.43
N PRO A 248 16.79 13.87 43.56
CA PRO A 248 17.13 13.15 44.80
C PRO A 248 16.02 12.19 45.30
N GLU A 249 14.79 12.34 44.80
CA GLU A 249 13.63 11.48 45.12
C GLU A 249 13.39 10.38 44.07
N ALA A 250 14.01 10.47 42.89
CA ALA A 250 13.86 9.51 41.79
C ALA A 250 15.23 9.17 41.20
N SER A 251 15.70 7.95 41.46
CA SER A 251 17.03 7.46 41.08
C SER A 251 17.28 7.39 39.57
N GLU A 252 16.22 7.42 38.76
CA GLU A 252 16.29 7.31 37.30
C GLU A 252 15.77 8.60 36.65
N GLY A 253 16.48 9.05 35.60
CA GLY A 253 16.03 10.15 34.76
C GLY A 253 14.74 9.79 34.05
N ARG A 254 13.92 10.80 33.72
CA ARG A 254 12.64 10.59 33.05
C ARG A 254 12.66 11.21 31.67
N CYS A 255 12.04 10.54 30.72
CA CYS A 255 11.87 11.04 29.36
C CYS A 255 10.41 11.37 29.10
N LEU A 256 10.17 12.56 28.55
CA LEU A 256 8.84 13.00 28.11
C LEU A 256 8.86 13.19 26.60
N LEU A 257 8.04 12.43 25.90
CA LEU A 257 7.85 12.59 24.46
C LEU A 257 6.96 13.80 24.19
N LEU A 258 7.45 14.73 23.36
CA LEU A 258 6.74 15.94 22.97
C LEU A 258 6.13 15.82 21.56
N GLU A 259 6.81 15.15 20.64
CA GLU A 259 6.36 14.99 19.25
C GLU A 259 6.97 13.73 18.63
N GLY A 260 6.14 12.88 18.00
CA GLY A 260 6.61 11.68 17.30
C GLY A 260 5.55 11.01 16.43
N ILE A 261 5.98 10.09 15.58
CA ILE A 261 5.14 9.30 14.66
C ILE A 261 5.01 7.90 15.26
N ALA A 262 3.89 7.62 15.93
CA ALA A 262 3.73 6.32 16.59
C ALA A 262 3.65 5.17 15.59
N ALA A 263 4.67 4.32 15.54
CA ALA A 263 4.60 3.01 14.91
C ALA A 263 4.19 2.00 16.00
N PHE A 264 2.88 1.84 16.22
CA PHE A 264 2.35 0.90 17.21
C PHE A 264 2.63 -0.56 16.81
N HIS A 265 3.81 -1.08 17.11
CA HIS A 265 4.13 -2.51 17.02
C HIS A 265 4.65 -3.11 18.32
N THR A 266 4.80 -2.31 19.37
CA THR A 266 5.20 -2.71 20.72
C THR A 266 4.32 -1.97 21.74
N HIS A 267 4.01 -2.61 22.88
CA HIS A 267 3.34 -1.91 23.98
C HIS A 267 4.23 -0.73 24.36
N PRO A 268 3.74 0.52 24.40
CA PRO A 268 4.60 1.62 24.74
C PRO A 268 5.14 1.37 26.16
N THR A 269 6.47 1.33 26.29
CA THR A 269 7.19 1.56 27.56
C THR A 269 6.92 2.98 28.10
N TRP A 270 6.13 3.75 27.35
CA TRP A 270 5.66 5.06 27.65
C TRP A 270 4.27 5.02 28.31
N THR A 271 4.23 5.48 29.55
CA THR A 271 3.01 5.75 30.30
C THR A 271 2.37 7.06 29.87
N ARG A 272 1.06 7.05 29.66
CA ARG A 272 0.29 8.25 29.33
C ARG A 272 0.20 9.15 30.57
N VAL A 273 0.62 10.41 30.43
CA VAL A 273 0.59 11.40 31.51
C VAL A 273 -0.19 12.63 31.09
N ASP A 274 -0.99 13.13 32.02
CA ASP A 274 -1.66 14.41 31.88
C ASP A 274 -0.64 15.52 32.11
N LEU A 275 -0.35 16.32 31.07
CA LEU A 275 0.62 17.41 31.15
C LEU A 275 0.18 18.48 32.16
N ALA A 276 -1.12 18.59 32.46
CA ALA A 276 -1.63 19.49 33.51
C ALA A 276 -1.25 19.02 34.93
N ARG A 277 -1.01 17.72 35.14
CA ARG A 277 -0.50 17.15 36.39
C ARG A 277 1.03 17.09 36.42
N ALA A 278 1.68 17.12 35.27
CA ALA A 278 3.13 17.17 35.13
C ALA A 278 3.73 18.57 35.39
N LYS A 279 3.06 19.42 36.19
CA LYS A 279 3.56 20.75 36.57
C LYS A 279 4.82 20.59 37.43
N GLY A 280 5.98 20.82 36.85
CA GLY A 280 7.29 20.57 37.45
C GLY A 280 8.29 19.86 36.54
N TRP A 281 7.93 19.64 35.27
CA TRP A 281 8.89 19.53 34.17
C TRP A 281 9.35 20.91 33.71
#